data_AF-A0A485D5R5-F1
#
_entry.id   AF-A0A485D5R5-F1
#
_cell.length_a   1.000
_cell.length_b   1.000
_cell.length_c   1.000
_cell.angle_alpha   90.00
_cell.angle_beta   90.00
_cell.angle_gamma   90.00
#
_symmetry.space_group_name_H-M   'P 1'
#
loop_
_entity.id
_entity.type
_entity.pdbx_description
1 polymer ?
#
loop_
_entity_poly.entity_id
_entity_poly.type
_entity_poly.pdbx_seq_one_letter_code
_entity_poly.pdbx_strand_id
1 'polypeptide(L)'
;MPSLWIGNQIAEFSDLDTAKAIAALKIYLTFCLFSKESSSGRRTVELTFSNLCEIASLSRSLVNEGLKILYTKGLIKNISPTVRKKIYTVDVLEDHDDGWCKLPFKGVVDEDQKISAFQSMHNRYPFELLALQTYMYLLYARDNYNEYTLARKKTICEKLRCKLPELNKAITYLVHIGLLDKVIKKAVEKYPLELFHDSYYFYMTKGGISALTYRRQSKSLSISEKDLPF
;
A
#
# COMPACT_ATOMS: atom_id res chain seq x y z
N MET A 1 -2.10 2.07 7.56
CA MET A 1 -0.72 2.25 7.10
C MET A 1 -0.43 3.74 7.11
N PRO A 2 0.61 4.22 7.81
CA PRO A 2 1.09 5.58 7.63
C PRO A 2 1.43 5.80 6.15
N SER A 3 0.76 6.73 5.51
CA SER A 3 0.73 6.83 4.04
C SER A 3 1.17 8.19 3.52
N LEU A 4 1.30 9.22 4.36
CA LEU A 4 1.75 10.55 3.89
C LEU A 4 3.13 10.51 3.23
N TRP A 5 4.08 9.77 3.81
CA TRP A 5 5.41 9.59 3.23
C TRP A 5 5.35 8.91 1.86
N ILE A 6 4.35 8.04 1.60
CA ILE A 6 4.19 7.35 0.32
C ILE A 6 3.93 8.38 -0.79
N GLY A 7 3.05 9.35 -0.56
CA GLY A 7 2.74 10.39 -1.55
C GLY A 7 3.91 11.33 -1.89
N ASN A 8 4.94 11.36 -1.03
CA ASN A 8 6.04 12.34 -1.10
C ASN A 8 7.39 11.72 -1.45
N GLN A 9 7.69 10.52 -0.95
CA GLN A 9 9.04 9.95 -0.94
C GLN A 9 9.12 8.55 -1.58
N ILE A 10 8.00 7.91 -1.95
CA ILE A 10 8.05 6.52 -2.45
C ILE A 10 8.87 6.36 -3.72
N ALA A 11 8.94 7.40 -4.56
CA ALA A 11 9.74 7.40 -5.78
C ALA A 11 11.25 7.31 -5.52
N GLU A 12 11.74 7.75 -4.35
CA GLU A 12 13.16 7.68 -3.98
C GLU A 12 13.66 6.24 -3.80
N PHE A 13 12.76 5.27 -3.65
CA PHE A 13 13.15 3.85 -3.63
C PHE A 13 13.70 3.38 -4.98
N SER A 14 13.42 4.10 -6.06
CA SER A 14 13.99 3.85 -7.38
C SER A 14 15.49 4.18 -7.46
N ASP A 15 16.00 4.99 -6.53
CA ASP A 15 17.42 5.36 -6.45
C ASP A 15 18.28 4.30 -5.72
N LEU A 16 17.63 3.27 -5.17
CA LEU A 16 18.26 2.16 -4.44
C LEU A 16 18.44 0.95 -5.36
N ASP A 17 19.26 0.00 -4.91
CA ASP A 17 19.31 -1.33 -5.54
C ASP A 17 17.89 -1.95 -5.58
N THR A 18 17.47 -2.42 -6.75
CA THR A 18 16.11 -2.87 -7.00
C THR A 18 15.67 -3.99 -6.05
N ALA A 19 16.54 -4.98 -5.80
CA ALA A 19 16.20 -6.10 -4.93
C ALA A 19 16.03 -5.65 -3.48
N LYS A 20 16.92 -4.78 -3.01
CA LYS A 20 16.84 -4.21 -1.65
C LYS A 20 15.63 -3.28 -1.48
N ALA A 21 15.30 -2.49 -2.49
CA ALA A 21 14.13 -1.61 -2.50
C ALA A 21 12.82 -2.41 -2.41
N ILE A 22 12.69 -3.46 -3.24
CA ILE A 22 11.55 -4.39 -3.20
C ILE A 22 11.44 -5.02 -1.81
N ALA A 23 12.55 -5.50 -1.26
CA ALA A 23 12.57 -6.10 0.08
C ALA A 23 12.08 -5.12 1.15
N ALA A 24 12.56 -3.87 1.13
CA ALA A 24 12.14 -2.84 2.07
C ALA A 24 10.62 -2.55 1.97
N LEU A 25 10.08 -2.37 0.75
CA LEU A 25 8.65 -2.11 0.57
C LEU A 25 7.77 -3.31 0.98
N LYS A 26 8.20 -4.54 0.67
CA LYS A 26 7.52 -5.76 1.12
C LYS A 26 7.45 -5.84 2.64
N ILE A 27 8.58 -5.65 3.32
CA ILE A 27 8.65 -5.67 4.80
C ILE A 27 7.75 -4.60 5.40
N TYR A 28 7.78 -3.38 4.85
CA TYR A 28 6.93 -2.29 5.32
C TYR A 28 5.44 -2.62 5.20
N LEU A 29 5.02 -3.16 4.05
CA LEU A 29 3.63 -3.58 3.85
C LEU A 29 3.24 -4.71 4.80
N THR A 30 4.12 -5.70 5.00
CA THR A 30 3.93 -6.77 6.00
C THR A 30 3.73 -6.18 7.39
N PHE A 31 4.59 -5.26 7.84
CA PHE A 31 4.42 -4.63 9.14
C PHE A 31 3.07 -3.91 9.26
N CYS A 32 2.66 -3.18 8.22
CA CYS A 32 1.37 -2.49 8.25
C CYS A 32 0.17 -3.44 8.27
N LEU A 33 0.22 -4.55 7.51
CA LEU A 33 -0.84 -5.55 7.45
C LEU A 33 -1.02 -6.28 8.78
N PHE A 34 0.08 -6.63 9.44
CA PHE A 34 0.08 -7.46 10.65
C PHE A 34 0.18 -6.65 11.94
N SER A 35 0.24 -5.32 11.85
CA SER A 35 0.26 -4.45 13.02
C SER A 35 -1.04 -4.53 13.82
N LYS A 36 -0.91 -4.49 15.15
CA LYS A 36 -2.01 -4.42 16.10
C LYS A 36 -1.80 -3.23 17.02
N GLU A 37 -2.89 -2.58 17.40
CA GLU A 37 -2.84 -1.51 18.39
C GLU A 37 -2.48 -2.10 19.75
N SER A 38 -1.44 -1.54 20.37
CA SER A 38 -1.01 -1.90 21.72
C SER A 38 -1.80 -1.12 22.76
N SER A 39 -1.66 -1.48 24.04
CA SER A 39 -2.31 -0.77 25.15
C SER A 39 -1.94 0.72 25.25
N SER A 40 -0.83 1.14 24.66
CA SER A 40 -0.41 2.55 24.59
C SER A 40 -0.96 3.31 23.37
N GLY A 41 -1.85 2.70 22.58
CA GLY A 41 -2.38 3.28 21.33
C GLY A 41 -1.43 3.19 20.13
N ARG A 42 -0.17 2.78 20.35
CA ARG A 42 0.82 2.59 19.29
C ARG A 42 0.58 1.28 18.55
N ARG A 43 0.65 1.29 17.22
CA ARG A 43 0.58 0.09 16.39
C ARG A 43 1.92 -0.60 16.33
N THR A 44 1.91 -1.87 16.68
CA THR A 44 3.11 -2.69 16.83
C THR A 44 2.92 -4.02 16.13
N VAL A 45 4.02 -4.60 15.68
CA VAL A 45 4.03 -5.92 15.03
C VAL A 45 5.13 -6.75 15.66
N GLU A 46 4.77 -7.94 16.14
CA GLU A 46 5.70 -8.91 16.69
C GLU A 46 5.98 -9.98 15.64
N LEU A 47 7.13 -9.88 14.98
CA LEU A 47 7.54 -10.83 13.94
C LEU A 47 9.02 -11.17 14.08
N THR A 48 9.31 -12.46 14.17
CA THR A 48 10.70 -12.92 14.13
C THR A 48 11.27 -12.75 12.73
N PHE A 49 12.60 -12.84 12.63
CA PHE A 49 13.28 -12.79 11.35
C PHE A 49 12.85 -13.91 10.40
N SER A 50 12.60 -15.12 10.93
CA SER A 50 12.09 -16.26 10.17
C SER A 50 10.68 -15.98 9.65
N ASN A 51 9.79 -15.42 10.49
CA ASN A 51 8.44 -15.06 10.03
C ASN A 51 8.48 -14.01 8.93
N LEU A 52 9.41 -13.03 9.00
CA LEU A 52 9.57 -12.06 7.92
C LEU A 52 10.01 -12.72 6.61
N CYS A 53 10.95 -13.66 6.66
CA CYS A 53 11.37 -14.39 5.46
C CYS A 53 10.20 -15.13 4.80
N GLU A 54 9.37 -15.79 5.62
CA GLU A 54 8.22 -16.57 5.15
C GLU A 54 7.07 -15.70 4.63
N ILE A 55 6.60 -14.73 5.43
CA ILE A 55 5.44 -13.90 5.10
C ILE A 55 5.76 -12.96 3.93
N ALA A 56 6.95 -12.35 3.93
CA ALA A 56 7.35 -11.42 2.89
C ALA A 56 7.90 -12.11 1.63
N SER A 57 8.10 -13.43 1.66
CA SER A 57 8.78 -14.21 0.63
C SER A 57 10.15 -13.60 0.26
N LEU A 58 11.03 -13.53 1.25
CA LEU A 58 12.36 -12.92 1.15
C LEU A 58 13.43 -13.83 1.76
N SER A 59 14.64 -13.77 1.18
CA SER A 59 15.81 -14.40 1.79
C SER A 59 16.24 -13.65 3.05
N ARG A 60 17.00 -14.32 3.91
CA ARG A 60 17.56 -13.68 5.12
C ARG A 60 18.41 -12.45 4.81
N SER A 61 19.20 -12.48 3.73
CA SER A 61 20.02 -11.34 3.33
C SER A 61 19.16 -10.14 2.91
N LEU A 62 18.09 -10.37 2.15
CA LEU A 62 17.16 -9.31 1.73
C LEU A 62 16.35 -8.76 2.89
N VAL A 63 15.93 -9.58 3.84
CA VAL A 63 15.27 -9.08 5.07
C VAL A 63 16.20 -8.13 5.83
N ASN A 64 17.48 -8.49 5.98
CA ASN A 64 18.45 -7.63 6.68
C ASN A 64 18.65 -6.29 5.96
N GLU A 65 18.86 -6.32 4.64
CA GLU A 65 19.07 -5.10 3.85
C GLU A 65 17.81 -4.23 3.80
N GLY A 66 16.63 -4.84 3.65
CA GLY A 66 15.35 -4.13 3.64
C GLY A 66 15.08 -3.44 4.98
N LEU A 67 15.32 -4.12 6.11
CA LEU A 67 15.21 -3.51 7.44
C LEU A 67 16.17 -2.33 7.63
N LYS A 68 17.44 -2.46 7.20
CA LYS A 68 18.41 -1.36 7.26
C LYS A 68 17.90 -0.14 6.49
N ILE A 69 17.39 -0.32 5.28
CA ILE A 69 16.82 0.78 4.48
C ILE A 69 15.66 1.47 5.23
N LEU A 70 14.73 0.69 5.79
CA LEU A 70 13.58 1.25 6.51
C LEU A 70 14.00 2.00 7.77
N TYR A 71 15.02 1.54 8.50
CA TYR A 71 15.59 2.28 9.63
C TYR A 71 16.27 3.57 9.20
N THR A 72 17.13 3.51 8.18
CA THR A 72 17.84 4.69 7.67
C THR A 72 16.87 5.77 7.17
N LYS A 73 15.76 5.36 6.53
CA LYS A 73 14.68 6.27 6.11
C LYS A 73 13.74 6.68 7.25
N GLY A 74 13.92 6.17 8.47
CA GLY A 74 13.07 6.50 9.61
C GLY A 74 11.60 6.05 9.44
N LEU A 75 11.35 5.00 8.68
CA LEU A 75 9.99 4.50 8.42
C LEU A 75 9.53 3.44 9.43
N ILE A 76 10.46 2.87 10.19
CA ILE A 76 10.18 1.92 11.26
C ILE A 76 11.05 2.21 12.49
N LYS A 77 10.60 1.75 13.67
CA LYS A 77 11.40 1.69 14.90
C LYS A 77 11.35 0.28 15.49
N ASN A 78 12.46 -0.14 16.10
CA ASN A 78 12.51 -1.34 16.94
C ASN A 78 12.25 -0.94 18.39
N ILE A 79 11.22 -1.51 19.00
CA ILE A 79 10.82 -1.22 20.38
C ILE A 79 10.90 -2.48 21.26
N SER A 80 11.71 -3.44 20.84
CA SER A 80 11.84 -4.72 21.53
C SER A 80 12.40 -4.52 22.93
N PRO A 81 11.75 -5.03 23.99
CA PRO A 81 12.27 -4.93 25.36
C PRO A 81 13.51 -5.82 25.58
N THR A 82 13.70 -6.84 24.74
CA THR A 82 14.81 -7.79 24.83
C THR A 82 15.32 -8.16 23.45
N VAL A 83 16.49 -8.79 23.37
CA VAL A 83 17.08 -9.26 22.09
C VAL A 83 16.25 -10.38 21.47
N ARG A 84 15.58 -11.21 22.28
CA ARG A 84 14.81 -12.39 21.82
C ARG A 84 13.46 -12.00 21.23
N LYS A 85 12.80 -11.00 21.83
CA LYS A 85 11.53 -10.48 21.30
C LYS A 85 11.83 -9.53 20.15
N LYS A 86 11.05 -9.58 19.07
CA LYS A 86 11.20 -8.68 17.91
C LYS A 86 9.90 -7.95 17.66
N ILE A 87 9.79 -6.78 18.27
CA ILE A 87 8.65 -5.87 18.13
C ILE A 87 9.10 -4.65 17.34
N TYR A 88 8.39 -4.40 16.25
CA TYR A 88 8.57 -3.22 15.41
C TYR A 88 7.34 -2.34 15.48
N THR A 89 7.51 -1.07 15.15
CA THR A 89 6.41 -0.11 14.97
C THR A 89 6.65 0.71 13.71
N VAL A 90 5.55 1.02 13.03
CA VAL A 90 5.50 1.96 11.89
C VAL A 90 5.05 3.37 12.35
N ASP A 91 4.68 3.51 13.61
CA ASP A 91 4.26 4.77 14.23
C ASP A 91 5.51 5.53 14.70
N VAL A 92 6.28 6.00 13.71
CA VAL A 92 7.59 6.63 13.96
C VAL A 92 7.46 8.10 14.33
N LEU A 93 6.41 8.77 13.82
CA LEU A 93 6.03 10.13 14.15
C LEU A 93 5.12 10.11 15.38
N GLU A 94 5.30 11.08 16.29
CA GLU A 94 4.60 11.11 17.58
C GLU A 94 3.16 11.61 17.43
N ASP A 95 2.93 12.54 16.49
CA ASP A 95 1.59 13.03 16.12
C ASP A 95 1.19 12.47 14.75
N HIS A 96 0.07 11.75 14.71
CA HIS A 96 -0.50 11.16 13.51
C HIS A 96 -1.83 11.85 13.16
N ASP A 97 -1.79 13.15 12.87
CA ASP A 97 -2.99 13.91 12.51
C ASP A 97 -3.46 13.72 11.06
N ASP A 98 -2.64 13.15 10.17
CA ASP A 98 -3.04 12.92 8.78
C ASP A 98 -2.33 11.69 8.15
N GLY A 99 -3.05 10.97 7.30
CA GLY A 99 -2.47 10.01 6.36
C GLY A 99 -2.41 8.57 6.86
N TRP A 100 -3.54 8.00 7.30
CA TRP A 100 -3.67 6.56 7.47
C TRP A 100 -4.59 5.96 6.42
N CYS A 101 -4.03 5.15 5.50
CA CYS A 101 -4.84 4.41 4.55
C CYS A 101 -5.15 2.99 5.08
N LYS A 102 -6.37 2.52 4.79
CA LYS A 102 -6.82 1.16 5.09
C LYS A 102 -6.15 0.17 4.15
N LEU A 103 -5.83 -1.04 4.65
CA LEU A 103 -5.24 -2.11 3.85
C LEU A 103 -6.25 -3.25 3.63
N PRO A 104 -6.32 -3.83 2.42
CA PRO A 104 -7.23 -4.94 2.12
C PRO A 104 -6.69 -6.28 2.65
N PHE A 105 -6.58 -6.44 3.98
CA PHE A 105 -5.92 -7.61 4.60
C PHE A 105 -6.38 -8.95 4.03
N LYS A 106 -7.69 -9.24 4.05
CA LYS A 106 -8.23 -10.51 3.53
C LYS A 106 -7.99 -10.74 2.04
N GLY A 107 -7.81 -9.68 1.25
CA GLY A 107 -7.55 -9.79 -0.19
C GLY A 107 -6.10 -9.99 -0.56
N VAL A 108 -5.19 -9.84 0.41
CA VAL A 108 -3.74 -9.87 0.20
C VAL A 108 -3.08 -10.98 1.02
N VAL A 109 -3.61 -11.27 2.21
CA VAL A 109 -3.11 -12.29 3.13
C VAL A 109 -3.99 -13.54 3.02
N ASP A 110 -3.35 -14.67 2.73
CA ASP A 110 -3.99 -15.98 2.63
C ASP A 110 -4.25 -16.63 4.00
N GLU A 111 -4.86 -17.82 3.97
CA GLU A 111 -5.18 -18.58 5.19
C GLU A 111 -3.93 -18.98 5.98
N ASP A 112 -2.79 -19.18 5.29
CA ASP A 112 -1.48 -19.49 5.87
C ASP A 112 -0.77 -18.25 6.47
N GLN A 113 -1.44 -17.10 6.54
CA GLN A 113 -0.87 -15.82 6.99
C GLN A 113 0.30 -15.34 6.12
N LYS A 114 0.35 -15.74 4.85
CA LYS A 114 1.35 -15.30 3.88
C LYS A 114 0.73 -14.34 2.88
N ILE A 115 1.59 -13.58 2.21
CA ILE A 115 1.17 -12.67 1.13
C ILE A 115 1.46 -13.37 -0.19
N SER A 116 0.44 -14.01 -0.77
CA SER A 116 0.58 -14.84 -1.98
C SER A 116 1.20 -14.08 -3.16
N ALA A 117 0.78 -12.82 -3.36
CA ALA A 117 1.35 -11.95 -4.39
C ALA A 117 2.87 -11.77 -4.29
N PHE A 118 3.43 -11.81 -3.08
CA PHE A 118 4.87 -11.67 -2.89
C PHE A 118 5.65 -12.91 -3.31
N GLN A 119 5.04 -14.08 -3.29
CA GLN A 119 5.65 -15.32 -3.76
C GLN A 119 5.80 -15.35 -5.29
N SER A 120 4.94 -14.63 -6.01
CA SER A 120 5.00 -14.48 -7.47
C SER A 120 6.04 -13.47 -7.96
N MET A 121 6.73 -12.77 -7.04
CA MET A 121 7.77 -11.78 -7.35
C MET A 121 9.16 -12.39 -7.28
N HIS A 122 10.00 -12.09 -8.26
CA HIS A 122 11.40 -12.53 -8.31
C HIS A 122 12.34 -11.58 -7.54
N ASN A 123 11.84 -10.41 -7.11
CA ASN A 123 12.58 -9.39 -6.37
C ASN A 123 13.82 -8.86 -7.08
N ARG A 124 13.79 -8.77 -8.42
CA ARG A 124 14.97 -8.37 -9.21
C ARG A 124 14.67 -7.46 -10.38
N TYR A 125 13.41 -7.34 -10.77
CA TYR A 125 13.06 -6.57 -11.96
C TYR A 125 12.57 -5.16 -11.60
N PRO A 126 13.02 -4.11 -12.29
CA PRO A 126 12.57 -2.74 -12.02
C PRO A 126 11.05 -2.55 -12.11
N PHE A 127 10.38 -3.31 -12.98
CA PHE A 127 8.91 -3.25 -13.07
C PHE A 127 8.19 -3.85 -11.85
N GLU A 128 8.82 -4.77 -11.11
CA GLU A 128 8.27 -5.30 -9.85
C GLU A 128 8.34 -4.25 -8.75
N LEU A 129 9.44 -3.49 -8.69
CA LEU A 129 9.57 -2.34 -7.80
C LEU A 129 8.51 -1.29 -8.13
N LEU A 130 8.40 -0.91 -9.41
CA LEU A 130 7.39 0.06 -9.85
C LEU A 130 5.97 -0.44 -9.55
N ALA A 131 5.70 -1.75 -9.68
CA ALA A 131 4.42 -2.33 -9.30
C ALA A 131 4.13 -2.15 -7.80
N LEU A 132 5.07 -2.45 -6.91
CA LEU A 132 4.90 -2.21 -5.47
C LEU A 132 4.70 -0.73 -5.15
N GLN A 133 5.49 0.16 -5.75
CA GLN A 133 5.33 1.61 -5.58
C GLN A 133 3.95 2.08 -6.06
N THR A 134 3.48 1.57 -7.21
CA THR A 134 2.15 1.87 -7.76
C THR A 134 1.06 1.38 -6.83
N TYR A 135 1.15 0.15 -6.32
CA TYR A 135 0.17 -0.40 -5.40
C TYR A 135 0.07 0.42 -4.10
N MET A 136 1.22 0.72 -3.48
CA MET A 136 1.26 1.53 -2.26
C MET A 136 0.76 2.95 -2.49
N TYR A 137 1.09 3.57 -3.63
CA TYR A 137 0.56 4.88 -4.01
C TYR A 137 -0.96 4.85 -4.19
N LEU A 138 -1.50 3.83 -4.85
CA LEU A 138 -2.95 3.67 -5.02
C LEU A 138 -3.65 3.47 -3.67
N LEU A 139 -3.04 2.72 -2.74
CA LEU A 139 -3.55 2.60 -1.37
C LEU A 139 -3.55 3.93 -0.62
N TYR A 140 -2.46 4.70 -0.74
CA TYR A 140 -2.36 6.05 -0.17
C TYR A 140 -3.46 6.98 -0.70
N ALA A 141 -3.67 7.01 -2.02
CA ALA A 141 -4.65 7.88 -2.67
C ALA A 141 -6.09 7.35 -2.59
N ARG A 142 -6.30 6.15 -2.03
CA ARG A 142 -7.63 5.55 -1.94
C ARG A 142 -8.45 6.27 -0.88
N ASP A 143 -9.66 6.67 -1.25
CA ASP A 143 -10.61 7.18 -0.29
C ASP A 143 -11.12 6.08 0.68
N ASN A 144 -11.85 6.49 1.71
CA ASN A 144 -12.36 5.57 2.73
C ASN A 144 -13.72 4.94 2.39
N TYR A 145 -14.30 5.28 1.23
CA TYR A 145 -15.69 5.00 0.85
C TYR A 145 -15.80 4.00 -0.30
N ASN A 146 -14.81 3.98 -1.19
CA ASN A 146 -14.80 3.21 -2.42
C ASN A 146 -13.79 2.06 -2.34
N GLU A 147 -14.10 1.02 -3.10
CA GLU A 147 -13.25 -0.18 -3.21
C GLU A 147 -12.14 -0.02 -4.25
N TYR A 148 -12.18 1.10 -4.96
CA TYR A 148 -11.24 1.49 -5.99
C TYR A 148 -10.54 2.78 -5.60
N THR A 149 -9.40 3.03 -6.24
CA THR A 149 -8.79 4.36 -6.29
C THR A 149 -9.12 4.98 -7.65
N LEU A 150 -9.71 6.18 -7.66
CA LEU A 150 -9.89 6.94 -8.90
C LEU A 150 -8.64 7.80 -9.11
N ALA A 151 -7.88 7.50 -10.16
CA ALA A 151 -6.64 8.22 -10.44
C ALA A 151 -6.34 8.34 -11.93
N ARG A 152 -5.59 9.37 -12.31
CA ARG A 152 -5.03 9.51 -13.65
C ARG A 152 -3.67 8.83 -13.72
N LYS A 153 -3.42 8.09 -14.80
CA LYS A 153 -2.10 7.49 -15.05
C LYS A 153 -0.99 8.55 -15.14
N LYS A 154 -1.29 9.73 -15.69
CA LYS A 154 -0.37 10.86 -15.77
C LYS A 154 0.12 11.29 -14.37
N THR A 155 -0.80 11.48 -13.42
CA THR A 155 -0.48 11.84 -12.04
C THR A 155 0.36 10.77 -11.35
N ILE A 156 0.04 9.49 -11.58
CA ILE A 156 0.85 8.38 -11.05
C ILE A 156 2.27 8.41 -11.64
N CYS A 157 2.42 8.61 -12.95
CA CYS A 157 3.73 8.72 -13.61
C CYS A 157 4.57 9.87 -13.04
N GLU A 158 3.96 11.04 -12.84
CA GLU A 158 4.61 12.21 -12.23
C GLU A 158 5.07 11.91 -10.80
N LYS A 159 4.18 11.33 -9.98
CA LYS A 159 4.47 11.00 -8.58
C LYS A 159 5.53 9.91 -8.43
N LEU A 160 5.56 8.93 -9.32
CA LEU A 160 6.51 7.80 -9.28
C LEU A 160 7.73 8.00 -10.17
N ARG A 161 7.84 9.15 -10.87
CA ARG A 161 8.93 9.47 -11.81
C ARG A 161 9.14 8.38 -12.87
N CYS A 162 8.06 7.85 -13.44
CA CYS A 162 8.11 6.76 -14.43
C CYS A 162 7.40 7.12 -15.74
N LYS A 163 7.62 6.32 -16.79
CA LYS A 163 6.95 6.49 -18.09
C LYS A 163 5.67 5.67 -18.16
N LEU A 164 4.71 6.15 -18.96
CA LEU A 164 3.42 5.48 -19.14
C LEU A 164 3.51 4.00 -19.58
N PRO A 165 4.41 3.59 -20.51
CA PRO A 165 4.56 2.18 -20.86
C PRO A 165 5.01 1.31 -19.69
N GLU A 166 5.89 1.83 -18.84
CA GLU A 166 6.39 1.14 -17.64
C GLU A 166 5.29 1.00 -16.60
N LEU A 167 4.52 2.08 -16.37
CA LEU A 167 3.36 2.06 -15.49
C LEU A 167 2.31 1.06 -15.98
N ASN A 168 2.02 1.01 -17.28
CA ASN A 168 1.08 0.04 -17.84
C ASN A 168 1.55 -1.41 -17.61
N LYS A 169 2.85 -1.68 -17.79
CA LYS A 169 3.44 -3.00 -17.47
C LYS A 169 3.29 -3.33 -15.98
N ALA A 170 3.57 -2.38 -15.10
CA ALA A 170 3.42 -2.55 -13.65
C ALA A 170 1.96 -2.82 -13.25
N ILE A 171 1.00 -2.08 -13.83
CA ILE A 171 -0.45 -2.29 -13.59
C ILE A 171 -0.88 -3.69 -14.03
N THR A 172 -0.52 -4.11 -15.24
CA THR A 172 -0.84 -5.46 -15.74
C THR A 172 -0.25 -6.53 -14.81
N TYR A 173 0.98 -6.32 -14.34
CA TYR A 173 1.61 -7.23 -13.40
C TYR A 173 0.88 -7.29 -12.06
N LEU A 174 0.44 -6.14 -11.51
CA LEU A 174 -0.35 -6.08 -10.27
C LEU A 174 -1.66 -6.85 -10.35
N VAL A 175 -2.34 -6.80 -11.50
CA VAL A 175 -3.54 -7.60 -11.76
C VAL A 175 -3.19 -9.09 -11.80
N HIS A 176 -2.09 -9.44 -12.50
CA HIS A 176 -1.66 -10.83 -12.64
C HIS A 176 -1.29 -11.50 -11.30
N ILE A 177 -0.61 -10.78 -10.41
CA ILE A 177 -0.23 -11.30 -9.08
C ILE A 177 -1.34 -11.13 -8.03
N GLY A 178 -2.51 -10.60 -8.43
CA GLY A 178 -3.67 -10.49 -7.55
C GLY A 178 -3.57 -9.41 -6.47
N LEU A 179 -2.77 -8.35 -6.64
CA LEU A 179 -2.84 -7.17 -5.76
C LEU A 179 -3.93 -6.18 -6.23
N LEU A 180 -4.21 -6.15 -7.53
CA LEU A 180 -5.37 -5.48 -8.11
C LEU A 180 -6.32 -6.53 -8.69
N ASP A 181 -7.62 -6.29 -8.57
CA ASP A 181 -8.66 -7.12 -9.19
C ASP A 181 -8.79 -6.78 -10.68
N LYS A 182 -8.93 -5.49 -10.98
CA LYS A 182 -9.08 -4.97 -12.35
C LYS A 182 -8.85 -3.46 -12.42
N VAL A 183 -8.68 -2.97 -13.64
CA VAL A 183 -8.59 -1.54 -13.93
C VAL A 183 -9.56 -1.17 -15.04
N ILE A 184 -10.43 -0.20 -14.79
CA ILE A 184 -11.48 0.24 -15.72
C ILE A 184 -11.27 1.70 -16.06
N LYS A 185 -11.27 2.06 -17.35
CA LYS A 185 -11.21 3.47 -17.78
C LYS A 185 -12.55 4.14 -17.43
N LYS A 186 -12.52 5.33 -16.83
CA LYS A 186 -13.72 6.13 -16.61
C LYS A 186 -14.36 6.47 -17.95
N ALA A 187 -15.66 6.24 -18.08
CA ALA A 187 -16.41 6.62 -19.27
C ALA A 187 -16.47 8.15 -19.36
N VAL A 188 -16.37 8.69 -20.58
CA VAL A 188 -16.55 10.13 -20.80
C VAL A 188 -18.05 10.38 -20.81
N GLU A 189 -18.57 11.02 -19.76
CA GLU A 189 -19.96 11.50 -19.77
C GLU A 189 -20.09 12.67 -20.76
N LYS A 190 -21.24 12.76 -21.45
CA LYS A 190 -21.50 13.70 -22.57
C LYS A 190 -21.35 15.19 -22.20
N TYR A 191 -21.25 15.53 -20.92
CA TYR A 191 -21.10 16.91 -20.45
C TYR A 191 -19.65 17.20 -20.04
N PRO A 192 -18.98 18.19 -20.65
CA PRO A 192 -17.55 18.47 -20.47
C PRO A 192 -17.22 19.22 -19.16
N LEU A 193 -17.99 18.99 -18.08
CA LEU A 193 -17.80 19.69 -16.80
C LEU A 193 -16.88 18.93 -15.85
N GLU A 194 -16.57 17.66 -16.11
CA GLU A 194 -15.65 16.90 -15.25
C GLU A 194 -14.19 17.05 -15.70
N LEU A 195 -13.38 17.73 -14.91
CA LEU A 195 -11.94 17.93 -15.14
C LEU A 195 -11.09 16.64 -15.33
N PHE A 196 -11.66 15.43 -15.24
CA PHE A 196 -10.97 14.14 -15.01
C PHE A 196 -11.34 13.01 -15.99
N HIS A 197 -11.75 13.32 -17.23
CA HIS A 197 -12.19 12.33 -18.23
C HIS A 197 -11.14 11.24 -18.62
N ASP A 198 -9.85 11.45 -18.29
CA ASP A 198 -8.75 10.51 -18.53
C ASP A 198 -8.44 9.60 -17.32
N SER A 199 -9.30 9.58 -16.32
CA SER A 199 -9.12 8.80 -15.09
C SER A 199 -9.46 7.32 -15.26
N TYR A 200 -8.90 6.52 -14.35
CA TYR A 200 -9.12 5.08 -14.26
C TYR A 200 -9.55 4.71 -12.84
N TYR A 201 -10.46 3.75 -12.75
CA TYR A 201 -10.84 3.06 -11.52
C TYR A 201 -9.91 1.87 -11.31
N PHE A 202 -9.08 1.91 -10.26
CA PHE A 202 -8.17 0.82 -9.87
C PHE A 202 -8.78 0.03 -8.72
N TYR A 203 -9.32 -1.16 -8.99
CA TYR A 203 -9.98 -1.99 -7.97
C TYR A 203 -8.95 -2.83 -7.22
N MET A 204 -8.95 -2.75 -5.90
CA MET A 204 -8.09 -3.55 -5.04
C MET A 204 -8.66 -4.96 -4.90
N THR A 205 -7.78 -5.98 -4.86
CA THR A 205 -8.21 -7.36 -4.57
C THR A 205 -8.83 -7.45 -3.18
N LYS A 206 -9.94 -8.20 -3.09
CA LYS A 206 -10.67 -8.42 -1.83
C LYS A 206 -10.69 -9.91 -1.51
N GLY A 207 -10.65 -10.24 -0.23
CA GLY A 207 -10.86 -11.62 0.25
C GLY A 207 -12.32 -11.99 0.45
N GLY A 208 -13.26 -11.25 -0.18
CA GLY A 208 -14.71 -11.50 -0.09
C GLY A 208 -15.57 -10.22 -0.15
N ILE A 209 -16.86 -10.39 -0.43
CA ILE A 209 -17.88 -9.32 -0.55
C ILE A 209 -18.03 -8.53 0.77
N SER A 210 -17.76 -9.18 1.91
CA SER A 210 -17.85 -8.61 3.27
C SER A 210 -16.48 -8.29 3.89
N ALA A 211 -15.39 -8.34 3.13
CA ALA A 211 -14.06 -7.97 3.59
C ALA A 211 -13.85 -6.46 3.74
N LEU A 212 -14.87 -5.67 3.37
CA LEU A 212 -14.96 -4.26 3.73
C LEU A 212 -15.12 -4.18 5.26
N THR A 213 -14.12 -3.63 5.95
CA THR A 213 -14.26 -3.24 7.37
C THR A 213 -15.28 -2.12 7.59
N TYR A 214 -16.03 -1.73 6.56
CA TYR A 214 -17.18 -0.85 6.67
C TYR A 214 -18.47 -1.67 6.59
N ARG A 215 -19.12 -1.91 7.75
CA ARG A 215 -20.57 -2.07 7.74
C ARG A 215 -21.15 -0.74 7.33
N ARG A 216 -21.80 -0.73 6.17
CA ARG A 216 -22.71 0.32 5.71
C ARG A 216 -23.66 0.69 6.84
N GLN A 217 -23.38 1.76 7.59
CA GLN A 217 -24.48 2.53 8.17
C GLN A 217 -25.04 3.34 7.01
N SER A 218 -26.11 2.83 6.41
CA SER A 218 -27.00 3.62 5.57
C SER A 218 -27.72 4.64 6.45
N LYS A 219 -27.02 5.68 6.88
CA LYS A 219 -27.69 6.96 7.10
C LYS A 219 -27.59 7.67 5.76
N SER A 220 -28.71 7.69 5.05
CA SER A 220 -28.96 8.69 4.03
C SER A 220 -28.75 10.05 4.69
N LEU A 221 -27.55 10.63 4.54
CA LEU A 221 -27.36 12.04 4.76
C LEU A 221 -28.04 12.71 3.57
N SER A 222 -29.31 13.06 3.74
CA SER A 222 -29.94 14.09 2.95
C SER A 222 -29.19 15.38 3.25
N ILE A 223 -28.13 15.64 2.51
CA ILE A 223 -27.48 16.95 2.54
C ILE A 223 -28.49 17.88 1.84
N SER A 224 -29.08 18.77 2.62
CA SER A 224 -29.89 19.87 2.09
C SER A 224 -28.99 20.72 1.20
N GLU A 225 -29.47 21.10 0.00
CA GLU A 225 -28.76 21.95 -0.97
C GLU A 225 -28.27 23.29 -0.39
N LYS A 226 -28.68 23.66 0.83
CA LYS A 226 -28.24 24.85 1.55
C LYS A 226 -26.87 24.72 2.25
N ASP A 227 -26.32 23.51 2.36
CA ASP A 227 -25.07 23.25 3.11
C ASP A 227 -23.87 22.90 2.22
N LEU A 228 -23.96 23.11 0.91
CA LEU A 228 -22.82 23.03 -0.01
C LEU A 228 -22.13 24.40 -0.10
N PRO A 229 -20.88 24.55 0.37
CA PRO A 229 -20.11 25.76 0.12
C PRO A 229 -19.49 25.64 -1.27
N PHE A 230 -20.16 26.26 -2.25
CA PHE A 230 -19.76 26.46 -3.67
C PHE A 230 -19.80 25.21 -4.57
#